data_AF-A0A2V5YJ95-F1
#
_entry.id   AF-A0A2V5YJ95-F1
#
_cell.length_a   1.000
_cell.length_b   1.000
_cell.length_c   1.000
_cell.angle_alpha   90.00
_cell.angle_beta   90.00
_cell.angle_gamma   90.00
#
_symmetry.space_group_name_H-M   'P 1'
#
loop_
_entity.id
_entity.type
_entity.pdbx_description
1 polymer ?
#
loop_
_entity_poly.entity_id
_entity_poly.type
_entity_poly.pdbx_seq_one_letter_code
_entity_poly.pdbx_strand_id
1 'polypeptide(L)'
;MAPIDLTDSEKTTYLANLWLVARADKALSDQEKVLIDQVQKSIQAKRSHNTAAQKAVETGGSSLSKVGSFADQVRNLEDMVAVALADSDLAQAEADVIASFCGLVGIRQEQLDVITSEVSKRLKSERSIIVCSKCNTQIQSDARFCPACGAAVESKEVASTSLEFNIPKDGYAIAFSESTAPGFTTALELAKEIGSAQTALKNKKTWYLVHIQSDQFVDVMRMAKALSGIRNRAIYYDGQQIDWDEVFGFIWCATQRDQAYKPVEYCFGKDENRINPWGCKQARMDWAEWSTWFSYGRWEKAGIVSKRNVWIFDKE
;
A
#
# COMPACT_ATOMS: atom_id res chain seq x y z
N MET A 1 -24.89 1.29 -22.53
CA MET A 1 -24.65 -0.17 -22.63
C MET A 1 -25.83 -0.79 -23.36
N ALA A 2 -25.58 -1.67 -24.32
CA ALA A 2 -26.65 -2.44 -24.97
C ALA A 2 -27.32 -3.39 -23.94
N PRO A 3 -28.65 -3.59 -24.01
CA PRO A 3 -29.34 -4.53 -23.14
C PRO A 3 -28.82 -5.94 -23.38
N ILE A 4 -28.55 -6.67 -22.29
CA ILE A 4 -28.20 -8.09 -22.37
C ILE A 4 -29.49 -8.88 -22.59
N ASP A 5 -29.50 -9.76 -23.58
CA ASP A 5 -30.59 -10.69 -23.84
C ASP A 5 -30.34 -12.06 -23.16
N LEU A 6 -30.43 -12.08 -21.83
CA LEU A 6 -30.36 -13.31 -21.03
C LEU A 6 -31.76 -13.78 -20.63
N THR A 7 -31.97 -15.10 -20.58
CA THR A 7 -33.19 -15.68 -20.01
C THR A 7 -33.27 -15.44 -18.50
N ASP A 8 -34.47 -15.54 -17.93
CA ASP A 8 -34.69 -15.37 -16.48
C ASP A 8 -33.88 -16.37 -15.62
N SER A 9 -33.65 -17.59 -16.14
CA SER A 9 -32.78 -18.57 -15.50
C SER A 9 -31.33 -18.12 -15.53
N GLU A 10 -30.83 -17.67 -16.69
CA GLU A 10 -29.45 -17.22 -16.83
C GLU A 10 -29.17 -15.95 -16.04
N LYS A 11 -30.13 -15.02 -15.93
CA LYS A 11 -30.01 -13.85 -15.04
C LYS A 11 -29.82 -14.26 -13.58
N THR A 12 -30.50 -15.32 -13.14
CA THR A 12 -30.34 -15.87 -11.79
C THR A 12 -28.95 -16.49 -11.64
N THR A 13 -28.49 -17.24 -12.64
CA THR A 13 -27.14 -17.81 -12.68
C THR A 13 -26.03 -16.75 -12.68
N TYR A 14 -26.21 -15.69 -13.48
CA TYR A 14 -25.27 -14.56 -13.58
C TYR A 14 -25.06 -13.92 -12.20
N LEU A 15 -26.16 -13.65 -11.49
CA LEU A 15 -26.13 -13.13 -10.13
C LEU A 15 -25.56 -14.14 -9.13
N ALA A 16 -25.80 -15.44 -9.32
CA ALA A 16 -25.24 -16.47 -8.45
C ALA A 16 -23.71 -16.54 -8.55
N ASN A 17 -23.14 -16.36 -9.75
CA ASN A 17 -21.69 -16.27 -9.93
C ASN A 17 -21.08 -15.08 -9.15
N LEU A 18 -21.77 -13.93 -9.13
CA LEU A 18 -21.35 -12.75 -8.35
C LEU A 18 -21.41 -13.01 -6.85
N TRP A 19 -22.48 -13.66 -6.37
CA TRP A 19 -22.63 -14.03 -4.96
C TRP A 19 -21.63 -15.10 -4.51
N LEU A 20 -21.20 -15.99 -5.40
CA LEU A 20 -20.15 -16.98 -5.09
C LEU A 20 -18.81 -16.30 -4.83
N VAL A 21 -18.50 -15.23 -5.58
CA VAL A 21 -17.30 -14.41 -5.35
C VAL A 21 -17.43 -13.67 -4.02
N ALA A 22 -18.50 -12.89 -3.85
CA ALA A 22 -18.73 -12.05 -2.66
C ALA A 22 -18.94 -12.82 -1.34
N ARG A 23 -18.93 -14.16 -1.37
CA ARG A 23 -19.06 -15.02 -0.18
C ARG A 23 -17.89 -15.99 -0.03
N ALA A 24 -16.90 -15.92 -0.92
CA ALA A 24 -15.77 -16.85 -0.92
C ALA A 24 -14.96 -16.76 0.37
N ASP A 25 -14.79 -15.56 0.92
CA ASP A 25 -14.03 -15.28 2.14
C ASP A 25 -14.91 -15.27 3.41
N LYS A 26 -16.23 -15.49 3.26
CA LYS A 26 -17.27 -15.43 4.31
C LYS A 26 -17.49 -14.05 4.94
N ALA A 27 -16.76 -13.02 4.52
CA ALA A 27 -17.13 -11.63 4.78
C ALA A 27 -18.09 -11.18 3.67
N LEU A 28 -18.86 -10.13 3.92
CA LEU A 28 -19.70 -9.52 2.88
C LEU A 28 -19.78 -8.04 3.20
N SER A 29 -19.06 -7.24 2.43
CA SER A 29 -19.04 -5.80 2.53
C SER A 29 -20.34 -5.18 1.98
N ASP A 30 -20.62 -3.96 2.43
CA ASP A 30 -21.76 -3.21 1.89
C ASP A 30 -21.50 -2.69 0.47
N GLN A 31 -20.23 -2.55 0.06
CA GLN A 31 -19.87 -2.11 -1.29
C GLN A 31 -20.13 -3.20 -2.34
N GLU A 32 -19.83 -4.46 -2.02
CA GLU A 32 -20.14 -5.60 -2.88
C GLU A 32 -21.65 -5.72 -3.12
N LYS A 33 -22.47 -5.59 -2.07
CA LYS A 33 -23.94 -5.62 -2.19
C LYS A 33 -24.44 -4.52 -3.12
N VAL A 34 -23.90 -3.30 -2.99
CA VAL A 34 -24.28 -2.17 -3.84
C VAL A 34 -23.93 -2.45 -5.30
N LEU A 35 -22.76 -3.01 -5.58
CA LEU A 35 -22.36 -3.40 -6.94
C LEU A 35 -23.24 -4.52 -7.51
N ILE A 36 -23.54 -5.56 -6.73
CA ILE A 36 -24.45 -6.63 -7.13
C ILE A 36 -25.84 -6.06 -7.48
N ASP A 37 -26.36 -5.12 -6.69
CA ASP A 37 -27.64 -4.45 -6.97
C ASP A 37 -27.58 -3.54 -8.22
N GLN A 38 -26.44 -2.90 -8.49
CA GLN A 38 -26.23 -2.15 -9.74
C GLN A 38 -26.20 -3.08 -10.95
N VAL A 39 -25.49 -4.20 -10.85
CA VAL A 39 -25.42 -5.20 -11.91
C VAL A 39 -26.81 -5.80 -12.18
N GLN A 40 -27.57 -6.14 -11.13
CA GLN A 40 -28.96 -6.61 -11.21
C GLN A 40 -29.84 -5.67 -12.05
N LYS A 41 -29.70 -4.36 -11.87
CA LYS A 41 -30.41 -3.35 -12.68
C LYS A 41 -29.87 -3.30 -14.11
N SER A 42 -28.56 -3.38 -14.30
CA SER A 42 -27.91 -3.30 -15.61
C SER A 42 -28.28 -4.46 -16.55
N ILE A 43 -28.48 -5.66 -16.00
CA ILE A 43 -28.90 -6.85 -16.73
C ILE A 43 -30.43 -6.98 -16.80
N GLN A 44 -31.16 -5.99 -16.30
CA GLN A 44 -32.63 -5.97 -16.24
C GLN A 44 -33.21 -7.23 -15.56
N ALA A 45 -32.56 -7.71 -14.50
CA ALA A 45 -33.08 -8.76 -13.66
C ALA A 45 -34.08 -8.17 -12.65
N LYS A 46 -35.16 -8.89 -12.35
CA LYS A 46 -36.03 -8.61 -11.20
C LYS A 46 -35.31 -8.90 -9.88
N ARG A 47 -35.73 -8.22 -8.81
CA ARG A 47 -35.22 -8.45 -7.44
C ARG A 47 -35.36 -9.90 -6.99
N SER A 48 -36.38 -10.61 -7.47
CA SER A 48 -36.59 -12.04 -7.20
C SER A 48 -35.43 -12.92 -7.66
N HIS A 49 -34.77 -12.59 -8.77
CA HIS A 49 -33.60 -13.34 -9.24
C HIS A 49 -32.41 -13.14 -8.32
N ASN A 50 -32.19 -11.91 -7.83
CA ASN A 50 -31.12 -11.63 -6.89
C ASN A 50 -31.31 -12.40 -5.56
N THR A 51 -32.53 -12.36 -5.00
CA THR A 51 -32.85 -13.11 -3.78
C THR A 51 -32.74 -14.63 -3.99
N ALA A 52 -33.15 -15.16 -5.15
CA ALA A 52 -33.01 -16.57 -5.46
C ALA A 52 -31.54 -16.99 -5.60
N ALA A 53 -30.73 -16.18 -6.29
CA ALA A 53 -29.29 -16.39 -6.44
C ALA A 53 -28.57 -16.40 -5.10
N GLN A 54 -28.82 -15.38 -4.26
CA GLN A 54 -28.26 -15.28 -2.91
C GLN A 54 -28.60 -16.52 -2.08
N LYS A 55 -29.88 -16.89 -2.03
CA LYS A 55 -30.34 -18.05 -1.25
C LYS A 55 -29.71 -19.35 -1.74
N ALA A 56 -29.60 -19.53 -3.06
CA ALA A 56 -29.02 -20.75 -3.63
C ALA A 56 -27.54 -20.90 -3.25
N VAL A 57 -26.77 -19.81 -3.27
CA VAL A 57 -25.37 -19.78 -2.80
C VAL A 57 -25.28 -20.04 -1.29
N GLU A 58 -26.12 -19.41 -0.47
CA GLU A 58 -26.13 -19.61 0.99
C GLU A 58 -26.47 -21.05 1.40
N THR A 59 -27.34 -21.73 0.64
CA THR A 59 -27.67 -23.15 0.85
C THR A 59 -26.63 -24.12 0.25
N GLY A 60 -25.57 -23.63 -0.39
CA GLY A 60 -24.54 -24.43 -1.05
C GLY A 60 -25.00 -25.14 -2.32
N GLY A 61 -26.13 -24.74 -2.90
CA GLY A 61 -26.73 -25.37 -4.09
C GLY A 61 -26.23 -24.81 -5.42
N SER A 62 -25.45 -23.72 -5.41
CA SER A 62 -24.97 -23.06 -6.63
C SER A 62 -23.50 -23.37 -6.91
N SER A 63 -23.19 -23.57 -8.19
CA SER A 63 -21.82 -23.71 -8.71
C SER A 63 -21.59 -22.76 -9.89
N LEU A 64 -20.33 -22.40 -10.12
CA LEU A 64 -19.94 -21.53 -11.22
C LEU A 64 -20.42 -22.11 -12.55
N SER A 65 -21.14 -21.30 -13.33
CA SER A 65 -21.71 -21.74 -14.60
C SER A 65 -21.79 -20.63 -15.63
N LYS A 66 -21.62 -21.00 -16.91
CA LYS A 66 -21.68 -20.08 -18.05
C LYS A 66 -23.09 -19.61 -18.30
N VAL A 67 -23.21 -18.41 -18.85
CA VAL A 67 -24.48 -17.75 -19.17
C VAL A 67 -24.39 -17.14 -20.57
N GLY A 68 -25.43 -17.28 -21.38
CA GLY A 68 -25.52 -16.62 -22.69
C GLY A 68 -24.32 -16.87 -23.62
N SER A 69 -24.04 -15.85 -24.44
CA SER A 69 -22.95 -15.84 -25.40
C SER A 69 -21.58 -15.65 -24.73
N PHE A 70 -20.51 -15.80 -25.50
CA PHE A 70 -19.16 -15.52 -24.99
C PHE A 70 -19.00 -14.07 -24.49
N ALA A 71 -19.64 -13.11 -25.16
CA ALA A 71 -19.63 -11.72 -24.72
C ALA A 71 -20.32 -11.54 -23.35
N ASP A 72 -21.39 -12.28 -23.10
CA ASP A 72 -22.11 -12.27 -21.82
C ASP A 72 -21.27 -12.92 -20.72
N GLN A 73 -20.51 -13.97 -21.05
CA GLN A 73 -19.58 -14.63 -20.12
C GLN A 73 -18.42 -13.72 -19.73
N VAL A 74 -17.84 -12.99 -20.70
CA VAL A 74 -16.79 -12.00 -20.43
C VAL A 74 -17.33 -10.86 -19.58
N ARG A 75 -18.54 -10.37 -19.87
CA ARG A 75 -19.18 -9.34 -19.05
C ARG A 75 -19.49 -9.85 -17.63
N ASN A 76 -19.92 -11.11 -17.48
CA ASN A 76 -20.10 -11.71 -16.18
C ASN A 76 -18.80 -11.78 -15.39
N LEU A 77 -17.69 -12.12 -16.05
CA LEU A 77 -16.36 -12.11 -15.46
C LEU A 77 -15.93 -10.68 -15.05
N GLU A 78 -16.14 -9.68 -15.90
CA GLU A 78 -15.87 -8.27 -15.54
C GLU A 78 -16.63 -7.84 -14.29
N ASP A 79 -17.91 -8.19 -14.18
CA ASP A 79 -18.73 -7.86 -13.01
C ASP A 79 -18.26 -8.66 -11.78
N MET A 80 -17.85 -9.92 -11.93
CA MET A 80 -17.26 -10.72 -10.84
C MET A 80 -15.97 -10.09 -10.31
N VAL A 81 -15.09 -9.65 -11.20
CA VAL A 81 -13.87 -8.92 -10.84
C VAL A 81 -14.21 -7.58 -10.19
N ALA A 82 -15.24 -6.88 -10.67
CA ALA A 82 -15.65 -5.61 -10.08
C ALA A 82 -16.16 -5.77 -8.64
N VAL A 83 -16.90 -6.84 -8.36
CA VAL A 83 -17.35 -7.18 -7.01
C VAL A 83 -16.18 -7.52 -6.10
N ALA A 84 -15.23 -8.36 -6.56
CA ALA A 84 -14.05 -8.73 -5.76
C ALA A 84 -13.09 -7.56 -5.49
N LEU A 85 -13.13 -6.50 -6.32
CA LEU A 85 -12.32 -5.29 -6.12
C LEU A 85 -13.08 -4.17 -5.40
N ALA A 86 -14.28 -4.45 -4.88
CA ALA A 86 -15.13 -3.44 -4.28
C ALA A 86 -14.48 -2.80 -3.05
N ASP A 87 -13.93 -3.58 -2.14
CA ASP A 87 -13.33 -3.10 -0.89
C ASP A 87 -11.82 -2.80 -1.00
N SER A 88 -11.25 -2.92 -2.21
CA SER A 88 -9.85 -2.65 -2.55
C SER A 88 -8.84 -3.74 -2.14
N ASP A 89 -9.31 -4.86 -1.58
CA ASP A 89 -8.49 -6.02 -1.22
C ASP A 89 -9.03 -7.28 -1.90
N LEU A 90 -8.29 -7.84 -2.87
CA LEU A 90 -8.67 -9.12 -3.48
C LEU A 90 -8.21 -10.27 -2.58
N ALA A 91 -9.14 -10.91 -1.89
CA ALA A 91 -8.81 -12.08 -1.07
C ALA A 91 -8.43 -13.27 -1.96
N GLN A 92 -7.50 -14.11 -1.49
CA GLN A 92 -7.08 -15.31 -2.23
C GLN A 92 -8.26 -16.23 -2.57
N ALA A 93 -9.25 -16.34 -1.68
CA ALA A 93 -10.45 -17.15 -1.90
C ALA A 93 -11.29 -16.63 -3.07
N GLU A 94 -11.39 -15.31 -3.27
CA GLU A 94 -12.12 -14.71 -4.38
C GLU A 94 -11.35 -14.87 -5.69
N ALA A 95 -10.02 -14.71 -5.64
CA ALA A 95 -9.13 -14.97 -6.77
C ALA A 95 -9.27 -16.41 -7.29
N ASP A 96 -9.39 -17.39 -6.38
CA ASP A 96 -9.58 -18.80 -6.73
C ASP A 96 -10.93 -19.05 -7.44
N VAL A 97 -12.00 -18.36 -7.03
CA VAL A 97 -13.32 -18.43 -7.67
C VAL A 97 -13.26 -17.82 -9.07
N ILE A 98 -12.62 -16.66 -9.23
CA ILE A 98 -12.43 -15.98 -10.52
C ILE A 98 -11.58 -16.84 -11.46
N ALA A 99 -10.48 -17.42 -10.97
CA ALA A 99 -9.63 -18.31 -11.74
C ALA A 99 -10.38 -19.57 -12.21
N SER A 100 -11.22 -20.15 -11.35
CA SER A 100 -12.08 -21.28 -11.69
C SER A 100 -13.07 -20.92 -12.81
N PHE A 101 -13.66 -19.72 -12.76
CA PHE A 101 -14.56 -19.25 -13.82
C PHE A 101 -13.81 -18.96 -15.14
N CYS A 102 -12.60 -18.41 -15.08
CA CYS A 102 -11.74 -18.23 -16.26
C CYS A 102 -11.44 -19.55 -16.96
N GLY A 103 -11.12 -20.60 -16.18
CA GLY A 103 -10.92 -21.96 -16.69
C GLY A 103 -12.16 -22.53 -17.37
N LEU A 104 -13.36 -22.24 -16.84
CA LEU A 104 -14.61 -22.63 -17.48
C LEU A 104 -14.81 -21.89 -18.82
N VAL A 105 -14.71 -20.56 -18.84
CA VAL A 105 -14.97 -19.72 -20.02
C VAL A 105 -13.90 -19.90 -21.11
N GLY A 106 -12.67 -20.25 -20.73
CA GLY A 106 -11.52 -20.35 -21.63
C GLY A 106 -10.71 -19.06 -21.72
N ILE A 107 -10.74 -18.24 -20.67
CA ILE A 107 -9.97 -17.00 -20.55
C ILE A 107 -8.58 -17.34 -20.00
N ARG A 108 -7.53 -16.83 -20.65
CA ARG A 108 -6.13 -17.00 -20.20
C ARG A 108 -5.75 -15.95 -19.16
N GLN A 109 -4.69 -16.21 -18.38
CA GLN A 109 -4.19 -15.28 -17.37
C GLN A 109 -3.91 -13.88 -17.94
N GLU A 110 -3.24 -13.80 -19.09
CA GLU A 110 -2.94 -12.51 -19.76
C GLU A 110 -4.21 -11.69 -20.08
N GLN A 111 -5.31 -12.36 -20.44
CA GLN A 111 -6.58 -11.72 -20.72
C GLN A 111 -7.27 -11.28 -19.42
N LEU A 112 -7.17 -12.10 -18.36
CA LEU A 112 -7.66 -11.76 -17.03
C LEU A 112 -6.93 -10.54 -16.46
N ASP A 113 -5.61 -10.44 -16.66
CA ASP A 113 -4.81 -9.29 -16.19
C ASP A 113 -5.27 -7.98 -16.86
N VAL A 114 -5.57 -8.02 -18.16
CA VAL A 114 -6.12 -6.88 -18.90
C VAL A 114 -7.51 -6.50 -18.37
N ILE A 115 -8.42 -7.48 -18.23
CA ILE A 115 -9.76 -7.26 -17.67
C ILE A 115 -9.67 -6.63 -16.28
N THR A 116 -8.80 -7.16 -15.43
CA THR A 116 -8.61 -6.69 -14.05
C THR A 116 -8.08 -5.25 -14.03
N SER A 117 -7.11 -4.94 -14.89
CA SER A 117 -6.59 -3.58 -15.05
C SER A 117 -7.66 -2.58 -15.50
N GLU A 118 -8.49 -2.95 -16.47
CA GLU A 118 -9.57 -2.10 -16.99
C GLU A 118 -10.69 -1.88 -15.98
N VAL A 119 -11.12 -2.94 -15.29
CA VAL A 119 -12.12 -2.87 -14.23
C VAL A 119 -11.63 -2.00 -13.07
N SER A 120 -10.37 -2.18 -12.65
CA SER A 120 -9.76 -1.32 -11.61
C SER A 120 -9.73 0.15 -12.02
N LYS A 121 -9.37 0.46 -13.27
CA LYS A 121 -9.41 1.83 -13.81
C LYS A 121 -10.84 2.39 -13.84
N ARG A 122 -11.83 1.60 -14.26
CA ARG A 122 -13.25 1.97 -14.30
C ARG A 122 -13.77 2.32 -12.90
N LEU A 123 -13.55 1.46 -11.92
CA LEU A 123 -13.97 1.69 -10.54
C LEU A 123 -13.30 2.92 -9.92
N LYS A 124 -12.01 3.16 -10.22
CA LYS A 124 -11.32 4.41 -9.83
C LYS A 124 -11.97 5.64 -10.47
N SER A 125 -12.30 5.57 -11.77
CA SER A 125 -12.91 6.69 -12.52
C SER A 125 -14.33 7.05 -12.03
N GLU A 126 -15.10 6.07 -11.58
CA GLU A 126 -16.46 6.27 -11.05
C GLU A 126 -16.45 6.84 -9.62
N ARG A 127 -15.41 6.52 -8.84
CA ARG A 127 -15.16 7.12 -7.51
C ARG A 127 -14.66 8.57 -7.59
N SER A 128 -14.18 9.01 -8.75
CA SER A 128 -13.63 10.35 -8.97
C SER A 128 -14.66 11.41 -9.37
N ILE A 129 -15.96 11.27 -9.11
CA ILE A 129 -16.91 12.37 -9.33
C ILE A 129 -17.08 13.18 -8.05
N ILE A 130 -16.70 14.46 -8.08
CA ILE A 130 -16.86 15.41 -6.98
C ILE A 130 -17.89 16.48 -7.34
N VAL A 131 -18.50 17.09 -6.32
CA VAL A 131 -19.49 18.16 -6.50
C VAL A 131 -18.81 19.50 -6.27
N CYS A 132 -18.99 20.44 -7.20
CA CYS A 132 -18.47 21.80 -7.07
C CYS A 132 -19.04 22.48 -5.83
N SER A 133 -18.18 22.96 -4.92
CA SER A 133 -18.61 23.69 -3.72
C SER A 133 -19.30 25.03 -4.01
N LYS A 134 -19.13 25.59 -5.22
CA LYS A 134 -19.67 26.92 -5.58
C LYS A 134 -21.00 26.83 -6.35
N CYS A 135 -21.15 25.86 -7.25
CA CYS A 135 -22.31 25.78 -8.14
C CYS A 135 -23.00 24.41 -8.15
N ASN A 136 -22.56 23.47 -7.31
CA ASN A 136 -23.08 22.11 -7.18
C ASN A 136 -23.07 21.27 -8.48
N THR A 137 -22.33 21.68 -9.50
CA THR A 137 -22.14 20.87 -10.71
C THR A 137 -21.26 19.66 -10.40
N GLN A 138 -21.60 18.51 -10.95
CA GLN A 138 -20.76 17.31 -10.89
C GLN A 138 -19.54 17.50 -11.80
N ILE A 139 -18.35 17.27 -11.24
CA ILE A 139 -17.07 17.44 -11.92
C ILE A 139 -16.24 16.17 -11.70
N GLN A 140 -15.44 15.81 -12.69
CA GLN A 140 -14.37 14.82 -12.50
C GLN A 140 -13.34 15.36 -11.49
N SER A 141 -12.81 14.51 -10.61
CA SER A 141 -11.95 14.89 -9.49
C SER A 141 -10.55 15.31 -9.91
N ASP A 142 -10.20 15.03 -11.16
CA ASP A 142 -8.96 15.47 -11.83
C ASP A 142 -9.10 16.88 -12.44
N ALA A 143 -10.32 17.43 -12.54
CA ALA A 143 -10.55 18.75 -13.08
C ALA A 143 -10.02 19.82 -12.11
N ARG A 144 -9.14 20.69 -12.61
CA ARG A 144 -8.59 21.83 -11.83
C ARG A 144 -9.57 22.98 -11.66
N PHE A 145 -10.57 23.08 -12.54
CA PHE A 145 -11.58 24.13 -12.53
C PHE A 145 -12.96 23.57 -12.88
N CYS A 146 -14.00 24.13 -12.26
CA CYS A 146 -15.36 23.78 -12.57
C CYS A 146 -15.73 24.32 -13.95
N PRO A 147 -16.17 23.46 -14.90
CA PRO A 147 -16.54 23.90 -16.25
C PRO A 147 -17.80 24.78 -16.27
N ALA A 148 -18.63 24.73 -15.23
CA ALA A 148 -19.87 25.50 -15.17
C ALA A 148 -19.71 26.89 -14.55
N CYS A 149 -18.84 27.05 -13.54
CA CYS A 149 -18.72 28.32 -12.80
C CYS A 149 -17.30 28.89 -12.70
N GLY A 150 -16.30 28.20 -13.28
CA GLY A 150 -14.90 28.62 -13.26
C GLY A 150 -14.23 28.57 -11.88
N ALA A 151 -14.91 28.06 -10.85
CA ALA A 151 -14.30 27.92 -9.53
C ALA A 151 -13.13 26.94 -9.58
N ALA A 152 -12.01 27.30 -8.94
CA ALA A 152 -10.92 26.37 -8.73
C ALA A 152 -11.44 25.19 -7.91
N VAL A 153 -11.19 24.00 -8.43
CA VAL A 153 -11.50 22.74 -7.78
C VAL A 153 -10.22 22.33 -7.11
N GLU A 154 -10.20 22.31 -5.78
CA GLU A 154 -9.07 21.75 -5.04
C GLU A 154 -9.00 20.27 -5.39
N SER A 155 -8.09 19.92 -6.31
CA SER A 155 -7.78 18.54 -6.67
C SER A 155 -7.10 17.88 -5.47
N LYS A 156 -7.91 17.43 -4.51
CA LYS A 156 -7.49 16.40 -3.57
C LYS A 156 -7.48 15.10 -4.36
N GLU A 157 -6.31 14.65 -4.78
CA GLU A 157 -6.12 13.25 -5.16
C GLU A 157 -6.54 12.42 -3.95
N VAL A 158 -7.76 11.88 -3.99
CA VAL A 158 -8.36 11.10 -2.91
C VAL A 158 -7.81 9.68 -3.01
N ALA A 159 -6.67 9.42 -2.37
CA ALA A 159 -6.64 8.22 -1.54
C ALA A 159 -7.77 8.38 -0.49
N SER A 160 -8.51 7.30 -0.25
CA SER A 160 -9.70 7.27 0.60
C SER A 160 -9.45 7.99 1.92
N THR A 161 -10.03 9.18 2.11
CA THR A 161 -9.79 9.97 3.32
C THR A 161 -10.62 9.39 4.47
N SER A 162 -10.06 8.41 5.17
CA SER A 162 -10.56 7.96 6.45
C SER A 162 -10.22 8.98 7.56
N LEU A 163 -10.94 8.95 8.68
CA LEU A 163 -10.58 9.77 9.86
C LEU A 163 -9.34 9.22 10.59
N GLU A 164 -9.06 7.92 10.41
CA GLU A 164 -7.96 7.19 11.05
C GLU A 164 -7.34 6.18 10.08
N PHE A 165 -6.06 5.87 10.27
CA PHE A 165 -5.34 4.88 9.49
C PHE A 165 -5.68 3.46 9.93
N ASN A 166 -5.74 2.52 8.98
CA ASN A 166 -5.65 1.10 9.29
C ASN A 166 -4.16 0.71 9.29
N ILE A 167 -3.55 0.59 10.47
CA ILE A 167 -2.12 0.28 10.58
C ILE A 167 -1.89 -1.20 10.21
N PRO A 168 -1.09 -1.50 9.16
CA PRO A 168 -0.73 -2.87 8.78
C PRO A 168 -0.09 -3.63 9.95
N LYS A 169 -0.39 -4.92 10.05
CA LYS A 169 0.11 -5.82 11.10
C LYS A 169 1.39 -6.57 10.70
N ASP A 170 1.88 -6.31 9.52
CA ASP A 170 3.05 -6.92 8.90
C ASP A 170 3.95 -5.84 8.31
N GLY A 171 5.27 -5.99 8.47
CA GLY A 171 6.25 -5.09 7.89
C GLY A 171 6.28 -3.71 8.56
N TYR A 172 6.67 -2.70 7.80
CA TYR A 172 6.81 -1.32 8.26
C TYR A 172 5.66 -0.47 7.76
N ALA A 173 5.15 0.44 8.60
CA ALA A 173 4.27 1.50 8.16
C ALA A 173 4.80 2.87 8.58
N ILE A 174 4.87 3.82 7.66
CA ILE A 174 5.37 5.17 7.93
C ILE A 174 4.25 6.17 7.71
N ALA A 175 3.85 6.86 8.77
CA ALA A 175 2.85 7.92 8.73
C ALA A 175 3.53 9.30 8.74
N PHE A 176 3.05 10.24 7.93
CA PHE A 176 3.51 11.62 7.96
C PHE A 176 2.42 12.60 7.55
N SER A 177 2.42 13.80 8.13
CA SER A 177 1.45 14.84 7.76
C SER A 177 1.94 15.69 6.60
N GLU A 178 0.98 16.27 5.89
CA GLU A 178 1.19 17.39 4.99
C GLU A 178 2.07 18.47 5.65
N SER A 179 3.05 18.93 4.90
CA SER A 179 4.12 19.79 5.39
C SER A 179 4.66 20.67 4.26
N THR A 180 5.13 21.86 4.60
CA THR A 180 5.85 22.76 3.70
C THR A 180 7.37 22.53 3.72
N ALA A 181 7.84 21.52 4.47
CA ALA A 181 9.25 21.18 4.54
C ALA A 181 9.79 20.69 3.17
N PRO A 182 11.05 21.00 2.80
CA PRO A 182 11.61 20.64 1.50
C PRO A 182 11.54 19.14 1.15
N GLY A 183 11.63 18.26 2.15
CA GLY A 183 11.56 16.81 1.96
C GLY A 183 10.17 16.25 1.72
N PHE A 184 9.10 17.05 1.83
CA PHE A 184 7.72 16.57 1.72
C PHE A 184 7.37 16.09 0.32
N THR A 185 7.76 16.84 -0.72
CA THR A 185 7.50 16.46 -2.11
C THR A 185 8.21 15.16 -2.46
N THR A 186 9.48 15.03 -2.07
CA THR A 186 10.26 13.80 -2.24
C THR A 186 9.65 12.62 -1.49
N ALA A 187 9.17 12.82 -0.26
CA ALA A 187 8.51 11.76 0.51
C ALA A 187 7.19 11.31 -0.14
N LEU A 188 6.42 12.23 -0.72
CA LEU A 188 5.20 11.90 -1.47
C LEU A 188 5.50 11.12 -2.76
N GLU A 189 6.53 11.50 -3.50
CA GLU A 189 6.94 10.79 -4.71
C GLU A 189 7.40 9.36 -4.39
N LEU A 190 8.22 9.19 -3.35
CA LEU A 190 8.63 7.87 -2.86
C LEU A 190 7.44 7.02 -2.38
N ALA A 191 6.49 7.63 -1.66
CA ALA A 191 5.26 6.95 -1.24
C ALA A 191 4.46 6.42 -2.45
N LYS A 192 4.40 7.20 -3.54
CA LYS A 192 3.73 6.80 -4.79
C LYS A 192 4.50 5.69 -5.53
N GLU A 193 5.83 5.73 -5.51
CA GLU A 193 6.71 4.69 -6.09
C GLU A 193 6.51 3.34 -5.40
N ILE A 194 6.36 3.34 -4.08
CA ILE A 194 6.18 2.12 -3.26
C ILE A 194 4.77 1.51 -3.43
N GLY A 195 3.75 2.33 -3.68
CA GLY A 195 2.44 1.87 -4.16
C GLY A 195 1.32 1.67 -3.12
N SER A 196 1.53 2.05 -1.85
CA SER A 196 0.61 1.73 -0.73
C SER A 196 0.34 2.93 0.20
N ALA A 197 -0.09 4.07 -0.35
CA ALA A 197 -0.38 5.27 0.44
C ALA A 197 -1.86 5.35 0.87
N GLN A 198 -2.18 4.97 2.12
CA GLN A 198 -3.45 5.40 2.74
C GLN A 198 -3.36 6.89 3.05
N THR A 199 -4.49 7.60 3.02
CA THR A 199 -4.57 9.00 3.47
C THR A 199 -5.65 9.16 4.51
N ALA A 200 -5.39 10.00 5.52
CA ALA A 200 -6.36 10.27 6.56
C ALA A 200 -6.36 11.76 6.93
N LEU A 201 -7.52 12.29 7.30
CA LEU A 201 -7.61 13.68 7.80
C LEU A 201 -7.55 13.67 9.33
N LYS A 202 -6.38 13.98 9.89
CA LYS A 202 -6.16 14.04 11.35
C LYS A 202 -5.80 15.46 11.76
N ASN A 203 -6.56 16.03 12.71
CA ASN A 203 -6.35 17.39 13.23
C ASN A 203 -6.32 18.47 12.14
N LYS A 204 -7.26 18.43 11.18
CA LYS A 204 -7.36 19.36 10.03
C LYS A 204 -6.15 19.34 9.09
N LYS A 205 -5.24 18.37 9.23
CA LYS A 205 -4.12 18.14 8.30
C LYS A 205 -4.33 16.83 7.58
N THR A 206 -3.94 16.80 6.31
CA THR A 206 -3.86 15.55 5.56
C THR A 206 -2.67 14.76 6.09
N TRP A 207 -2.86 13.48 6.37
CA TRP A 207 -1.80 12.55 6.70
C TRP A 207 -1.74 11.47 5.63
N TYR A 208 -0.56 10.94 5.43
CA TYR A 208 -0.23 9.85 4.52
C TYR A 208 0.35 8.71 5.33
N LEU A 209 0.02 7.46 5.00
CA LEU A 209 0.59 6.26 5.59
C LEU A 209 1.05 5.35 4.45
N VAL A 210 2.32 4.97 4.45
CA VAL A 210 2.91 4.07 3.46
C VAL A 210 3.21 2.73 4.12
N HIS A 211 2.80 1.62 3.49
CA HIS A 211 3.12 0.27 3.94
C HIS A 211 4.30 -0.31 3.14
N ILE A 212 5.31 -0.82 3.82
CA ILE A 212 6.55 -1.32 3.23
C ILE A 212 6.81 -2.72 3.80
N GLN A 213 7.06 -3.69 2.92
CA GLN A 213 7.34 -5.06 3.33
C GLN A 213 8.68 -5.15 4.10
N SER A 214 8.80 -6.15 4.98
CA SER A 214 9.92 -6.26 5.92
C SER A 214 11.28 -6.49 5.24
N ASP A 215 11.29 -7.05 4.04
CA ASP A 215 12.48 -7.26 3.20
C ASP A 215 12.91 -5.99 2.43
N GLN A 216 12.05 -4.97 2.35
CA GLN A 216 12.27 -3.71 1.65
C GLN A 216 12.79 -2.58 2.57
N PHE A 217 13.68 -2.91 3.51
CA PHE A 217 14.24 -1.93 4.46
C PHE A 217 14.98 -0.77 3.77
N VAL A 218 15.46 -0.94 2.54
CA VAL A 218 16.06 0.14 1.75
C VAL A 218 15.05 1.27 1.50
N ASP A 219 13.79 0.94 1.22
CA ASP A 219 12.75 1.95 0.97
C ASP A 219 12.29 2.62 2.27
N VAL A 220 12.27 1.88 3.37
CA VAL A 220 12.10 2.43 4.73
C VAL A 220 13.15 3.50 5.01
N MET A 221 14.40 3.23 4.66
CA MET A 221 15.51 4.17 4.80
C MET A 221 15.40 5.41 3.89
N ARG A 222 15.00 5.22 2.62
CA ARG A 222 14.75 6.33 1.68
C ARG A 222 13.67 7.26 2.22
N MET A 223 12.57 6.68 2.70
CA MET A 223 11.46 7.43 3.31
C MET A 223 11.92 8.19 4.56
N ALA A 224 12.62 7.53 5.47
CA ALA A 224 13.07 8.16 6.71
C ALA A 224 14.06 9.31 6.45
N LYS A 225 14.94 9.20 5.44
CA LYS A 225 15.82 10.29 4.99
C LYS A 225 15.03 11.49 4.46
N ALA A 226 14.02 11.24 3.61
CA ALA A 226 13.14 12.29 3.08
C ALA A 226 12.32 12.99 4.19
N LEU A 227 11.91 12.24 5.22
CA LEU A 227 11.10 12.73 6.34
C LEU A 227 11.90 13.38 7.49
N SER A 228 13.24 13.40 7.42
CA SER A 228 14.11 13.92 8.49
C SER A 228 13.77 15.35 8.96
N GLY A 229 13.30 16.21 8.06
CA GLY A 229 12.89 17.59 8.37
C GLY A 229 11.41 17.77 8.77
N ILE A 230 10.61 16.70 8.78
CA ILE A 230 9.16 16.77 8.99
C ILE A 230 8.83 16.35 10.42
N ARG A 231 8.31 17.28 11.24
CA ARG A 231 8.03 17.01 12.67
C ARG A 231 6.91 15.99 12.89
N ASN A 232 5.85 16.06 12.10
CA ASN A 232 4.67 15.22 12.27
C ASN A 232 4.83 13.94 11.46
N ARG A 233 5.52 12.97 12.06
CA ARG A 233 5.79 11.65 11.47
C ARG A 233 5.74 10.57 12.55
N ALA A 234 5.46 9.34 12.15
CA ALA A 234 5.49 8.16 13.00
C ALA A 234 5.89 6.93 12.18
N ILE A 235 6.49 5.95 12.84
CA ILE A 235 6.76 4.64 12.26
C ILE A 235 6.08 3.56 13.10
N TYR A 236 5.61 2.54 12.41
CA TYR A 236 5.07 1.32 12.97
C TYR A 236 5.83 0.13 12.38
N TYR A 237 5.95 -0.93 13.18
CA TYR A 237 6.46 -2.22 12.76
C TYR A 237 5.52 -3.30 13.29
N ASP A 238 5.01 -4.15 12.41
CA ASP A 238 4.04 -5.20 12.72
C ASP A 238 2.85 -4.70 13.56
N GLY A 239 2.32 -3.53 13.20
CA GLY A 239 1.20 -2.87 13.87
C GLY A 239 1.52 -2.10 15.15
N GLN A 240 2.76 -2.16 15.65
CA GLN A 240 3.19 -1.45 16.86
C GLN A 240 3.94 -0.18 16.51
N GLN A 241 3.57 0.94 17.14
CA GLN A 241 4.32 2.18 16.98
C GLN A 241 5.68 2.07 17.68
N ILE A 242 6.75 2.35 16.96
CA ILE A 242 8.12 2.39 17.49
C ILE A 242 8.59 3.85 17.56
N ASP A 243 9.49 4.14 18.50
CA ASP A 243 10.16 5.45 18.53
C ASP A 243 10.98 5.68 17.26
N TRP A 244 10.87 6.89 16.71
CA TRP A 244 11.51 7.22 15.45
C TRP A 244 13.03 7.17 15.56
N ASP A 245 13.60 7.67 16.66
CA ASP A 245 15.05 7.80 16.83
C ASP A 245 15.67 6.46 17.26
N GLU A 246 14.88 5.55 17.87
CA GLU A 246 15.29 4.16 18.09
C GLU A 246 15.60 3.44 16.78
N VAL A 247 14.76 3.63 15.75
CA VAL A 247 14.97 3.00 14.43
C VAL A 247 15.94 3.81 13.55
N PHE A 248 15.87 5.14 13.59
CA PHE A 248 16.49 6.01 12.59
C PHE A 248 17.54 6.98 13.15
N GLY A 249 17.95 6.86 14.42
CA GLY A 249 18.95 7.74 15.02
C GLY A 249 20.27 7.81 14.25
N PHE A 250 20.58 6.78 13.45
CA PHE A 250 21.78 6.74 12.62
C PHE A 250 21.68 7.53 11.30
N ILE A 251 20.48 7.94 10.85
CA ILE A 251 20.28 8.63 9.56
C ILE A 251 21.06 9.93 9.48
N TRP A 252 21.12 10.68 10.59
CA TRP A 252 21.91 11.90 10.65
C TRP A 252 23.39 11.60 10.39
N CYS A 253 23.96 10.60 11.08
CA CYS A 253 25.35 10.19 10.91
C CYS A 253 25.64 9.70 9.48
N ALA A 254 24.74 8.90 8.91
CA ALA A 254 24.85 8.43 7.52
C ALA A 254 24.81 9.58 6.51
N THR A 255 23.93 10.56 6.72
CA THR A 255 23.81 11.74 5.84
C THR A 255 25.07 12.60 5.89
N GLN A 256 25.64 12.81 7.08
CA GLN A 256 26.90 13.54 7.23
C GLN A 256 28.07 12.80 6.58
N ARG A 257 28.10 11.46 6.69
CA ARG A 257 29.09 10.63 6.01
C ARG A 257 29.02 10.77 4.49
N ASP A 258 27.81 10.73 3.91
CA ASP A 258 27.60 10.86 2.46
C ASP A 258 28.02 12.24 1.93
N GLN A 259 27.95 13.28 2.76
CA GLN A 259 28.32 14.67 2.44
C GLN A 259 29.80 14.98 2.72
N ALA A 260 30.51 14.11 3.44
CA ALA A 260 31.90 14.34 3.79
C ALA A 260 32.82 14.21 2.57
N TYR A 261 33.91 15.01 2.55
CA TYR A 261 34.92 14.93 1.49
C TYR A 261 35.50 13.52 1.30
N LYS A 262 35.60 12.75 2.40
CA LYS A 262 36.04 11.35 2.41
C LYS A 262 35.11 10.48 3.27
N PRO A 263 34.04 9.92 2.70
CA PRO A 263 33.01 9.18 3.45
C PRO A 263 33.54 8.00 4.27
N VAL A 264 34.50 7.25 3.74
CA VAL A 264 35.10 6.12 4.47
C VAL A 264 35.86 6.63 5.70
N GLU A 265 36.64 7.70 5.55
CA GLU A 265 37.45 8.25 6.66
C GLU A 265 36.59 9.01 7.69
N TYR A 266 35.42 9.53 7.30
CA TYR A 266 34.46 10.18 8.20
C TYR A 266 34.04 9.26 9.36
N CYS A 267 33.79 7.98 9.05
CA CYS A 267 33.44 6.98 10.06
C CYS A 267 34.53 6.78 11.12
N PHE A 268 35.79 7.05 10.77
CA PHE A 268 36.93 6.98 11.68
C PHE A 268 37.22 8.31 12.40
N GLY A 269 36.33 9.32 12.27
CA GLY A 269 36.42 10.60 13.00
C GLY A 269 37.54 11.54 12.51
N LYS A 270 38.00 11.36 11.28
CA LYS A 270 39.09 12.18 10.72
C LYS A 270 38.73 13.65 10.58
N ASP A 271 37.47 13.96 10.29
CA ASP A 271 36.92 15.31 10.20
C ASP A 271 37.00 16.08 11.53
N GLU A 272 36.92 15.37 12.65
CA GLU A 272 36.99 15.92 14.01
C GLU A 272 38.41 15.85 14.61
N ASN A 273 39.39 15.39 13.83
CA ASN A 273 40.74 15.09 14.29
C ASN A 273 40.77 14.11 15.49
N ARG A 274 39.80 13.18 15.53
CA ARG A 274 39.65 12.14 16.56
C ARG A 274 39.60 10.79 15.90
N ILE A 275 40.72 10.06 15.93
CA ILE A 275 40.81 8.76 15.27
C ILE A 275 40.02 7.73 16.07
N ASN A 276 38.99 7.13 15.49
CA ASN A 276 38.30 5.98 16.04
C ASN A 276 38.63 4.74 15.21
N PRO A 277 39.42 3.77 15.73
CA PRO A 277 39.89 2.62 14.95
C PRO A 277 38.79 1.61 14.62
N TRP A 278 37.61 1.73 15.23
CA TRP A 278 36.51 0.77 15.13
C TRP A 278 35.55 1.07 13.96
N GLY A 279 35.81 2.13 13.19
CA GLY A 279 35.01 2.45 12.01
C GLY A 279 33.63 3.03 12.31
N CYS A 280 33.41 3.52 13.53
CA CYS A 280 32.20 4.29 13.87
C CYS A 280 32.49 5.35 14.94
N LYS A 281 32.57 6.62 14.55
CA LYS A 281 32.78 7.72 15.50
C LYS A 281 31.67 7.86 16.55
N GLN A 282 30.46 7.39 16.25
CA GLN A 282 29.35 7.36 17.22
C GLN A 282 29.54 6.34 18.34
N ALA A 283 30.44 5.36 18.19
CA ALA A 283 30.80 4.47 19.28
C ALA A 283 31.52 5.21 20.43
N ARG A 284 32.04 6.42 20.19
CA ARG A 284 32.80 7.23 21.17
C ARG A 284 33.97 6.45 21.80
N MET A 285 34.58 5.60 20.98
CA MET A 285 35.77 4.81 21.28
C MET A 285 36.97 5.35 20.50
N ASP A 286 37.18 6.66 20.56
CA ASP A 286 38.33 7.30 19.94
C ASP A 286 39.64 6.86 20.62
N TRP A 287 40.74 6.97 19.88
CA TRP A 287 42.09 6.67 20.36
C TRP A 287 42.66 7.93 21.01
N ALA A 288 42.36 8.12 22.29
CA ALA A 288 42.87 9.19 23.13
C ALA A 288 43.47 8.61 24.42
N GLU A 289 44.36 9.35 25.08
CA GLU A 289 45.07 8.87 26.28
C GLU A 289 44.12 8.45 27.43
N TRP A 290 42.95 9.07 27.50
CA TRP A 290 41.92 8.81 28.51
C TRP A 290 40.78 7.89 28.04
N SER A 291 40.95 7.19 26.92
CA SER A 291 39.89 6.35 26.37
C SER A 291 39.66 5.09 27.22
N THR A 292 38.45 4.94 27.77
CA THR A 292 38.11 3.85 28.69
C THR A 292 38.07 2.48 27.99
N TRP A 293 37.92 2.44 26.67
CA TRP A 293 37.85 1.17 25.94
C TRP A 293 39.15 0.37 26.00
N PHE A 294 40.30 1.00 26.27
CA PHE A 294 41.55 0.28 26.56
C PHE A 294 41.45 -0.62 27.79
N SER A 295 40.45 -0.40 28.65
CA SER A 295 40.18 -1.26 29.80
C SER A 295 39.21 -2.40 29.50
N TYR A 296 38.59 -2.46 28.31
CA TYR A 296 37.58 -3.47 27.94
C TYR A 296 38.17 -4.71 27.27
N GLY A 297 39.49 -4.80 27.22
CA GLY A 297 40.18 -5.85 26.50
C GLY A 297 41.67 -5.85 26.77
N ARG A 298 42.37 -6.69 26.01
CA ARG A 298 43.83 -6.79 26.01
C ARG A 298 44.37 -7.15 24.63
N TRP A 299 45.63 -6.82 24.40
CA TRP A 299 46.35 -7.28 23.21
C TRP A 299 46.82 -8.72 23.40
N GLU A 300 46.41 -9.61 22.50
CA GLU A 300 46.92 -10.98 22.41
C GLU A 300 47.70 -11.19 21.11
N LYS A 301 48.65 -12.13 21.12
CA LYS A 301 49.37 -12.52 19.91
C LYS A 301 48.57 -13.60 19.18
N ALA A 302 48.03 -13.27 18.02
CA ALA A 302 47.31 -14.21 17.16
C ALA A 302 48.10 -14.49 15.87
N GLY A 303 47.92 -15.70 15.34
CA GLY A 303 48.51 -16.16 14.08
C GLY A 303 49.66 -17.16 14.25
N ILE A 304 49.64 -18.22 13.44
CA ILE A 304 50.62 -19.32 13.46
C ILE A 304 51.91 -18.95 12.71
N VAL A 305 51.80 -18.17 11.62
CA VAL A 305 52.93 -17.86 10.71
C VAL A 305 53.48 -16.44 10.93
N SER A 306 52.62 -15.45 11.18
CA SER A 306 53.03 -14.10 11.62
C SER A 306 52.34 -13.78 12.93
N LYS A 307 53.09 -13.59 14.01
CA LYS A 307 52.54 -13.14 15.29
C LYS A 307 52.09 -11.69 15.13
N ARG A 308 50.78 -11.47 15.00
CA ARG A 308 50.17 -10.13 14.99
C ARG A 308 49.54 -9.87 16.34
N ASN A 309 49.62 -8.63 16.81
CA ASN A 309 48.87 -8.21 17.99
C ASN A 309 47.41 -8.00 17.56
N VAL A 310 46.48 -8.64 18.25
CA VAL A 310 45.04 -8.50 18.04
C VAL A 310 44.42 -8.06 19.35
N TRP A 311 43.52 -7.09 19.29
CA TRP A 311 42.75 -6.65 20.46
C TRP A 311 41.59 -7.61 20.67
N ILE A 312 41.47 -8.14 21.89
CA ILE A 312 40.36 -9.01 22.28
C ILE A 312 39.59 -8.30 23.40
N PHE A 313 38.29 -8.13 23.19
CA PHE A 313 37.39 -7.67 24.26
C PHE A 313 37.19 -8.82 25.25
N ASP A 314 37.54 -8.59 26.53
CA ASP A 314 37.52 -9.60 27.59
C ASP A 314 36.60 -9.23 28.76
N LYS A 315 35.70 -8.28 28.51
CA LYS A 315 34.63 -7.85 29.42
C LYS A 315 33.28 -7.91 28.72
N GLU A 316 32.27 -8.38 29.44
CA GLU A 316 30.84 -8.38 29.04
C GLU A 316 30.21 -6.99 29.16
#